data_AF-A0A9C9TC28-F1
#
_entry.id   AF-A0A9C9TC28-F1
#
_cell.length_a   1.000
_cell.length_b   1.000
_cell.length_c   1.000
_cell.angle_alpha   90.00
_cell.angle_beta   90.00
_cell.angle_gamma   90.00
#
_symmetry.space_group_name_H-M   'P 1'
#
loop_
_entity.id
_entity.type
_entity.pdbx_description
1 polymer ?
#
loop_
_entity_poly.entity_id
_entity_poly.type
_entity_poly.pdbx_seq_one_letter_code
_entity_poly.pdbx_strand_id
1 'polypeptide(L)'
;MEYAGLTTKRFFGLDSQAYRAGALPCKTKELLGLVASLVLRCDDCITYHMVRCHEEGVTSQELEEALSIGLVVGGSITIPHLRRAWRTWHELQRA
;
A
#
# COMPACT_ATOMS: atom_id res chain seq x y z
N MET A 1 -11.54 -13.92 -11.20
CA MET A 1 -12.41 -14.57 -10.18
C MET A 1 -13.15 -15.80 -10.72
N GLU A 2 -12.88 -16.25 -11.95
CA GLU A 2 -13.55 -17.41 -12.57
C GLU A 2 -13.46 -18.68 -11.72
N TYR A 3 -12.29 -18.97 -11.15
CA TYR A 3 -12.03 -20.14 -10.31
C TYR A 3 -12.32 -19.93 -8.80
N ALA A 4 -12.77 -18.75 -8.38
CA ALA A 4 -12.89 -18.42 -6.96
C ALA A 4 -14.21 -18.93 -6.35
N GLY A 5 -14.10 -19.78 -5.32
CA GLY A 5 -15.22 -20.20 -4.48
C GLY A 5 -15.74 -19.10 -3.54
N LEU A 6 -16.80 -19.40 -2.78
CA LEU A 6 -17.46 -18.44 -1.89
C LEU A 6 -16.50 -17.89 -0.81
N THR A 7 -15.64 -18.74 -0.25
CA THR A 7 -14.67 -18.34 0.79
C THR A 7 -13.71 -17.28 0.27
N THR A 8 -13.08 -17.51 -0.87
CA THR A 8 -12.18 -16.53 -1.51
C THR A 8 -12.91 -15.23 -1.80
N LYS A 9 -14.10 -15.30 -2.41
CA LYS A 9 -14.90 -14.09 -2.72
C LYS A 9 -15.21 -13.25 -1.47
N ARG A 10 -15.54 -13.89 -0.34
CA ARG A 10 -15.79 -13.19 0.93
C ARG A 10 -14.54 -12.51 1.47
N PHE A 11 -13.38 -13.16 1.39
CA PHE A 11 -12.12 -12.57 1.85
C PHE A 11 -11.76 -11.31 1.03
N PHE A 12 -11.82 -11.37 -0.29
CA PHE A 12 -11.59 -10.20 -1.15
C PHE A 12 -12.64 -9.09 -0.92
N GLY A 13 -13.89 -9.48 -0.63
CA GLY A 13 -14.92 -8.56 -0.20
C GLY A 13 -14.54 -7.83 1.10
N LEU A 14 -14.02 -8.55 2.09
CA LEU A 14 -13.55 -7.98 3.36
C LEU A 14 -12.35 -7.05 3.16
N ASP A 15 -11.35 -7.47 2.38
CA ASP A 15 -10.16 -6.69 2.07
C ASP A 15 -10.53 -5.31 1.51
N SER A 16 -11.34 -5.26 0.46
CA SER A 16 -11.82 -4.00 -0.12
C SER A 16 -12.66 -3.15 0.85
N GLN A 17 -13.40 -3.77 1.77
CA GLN A 17 -14.20 -3.05 2.76
C GLN A 17 -13.34 -2.43 3.86
N ALA A 18 -12.23 -3.07 4.24
CA ALA A 18 -11.35 -2.59 5.29
C ALA A 18 -10.74 -1.21 4.97
N TYR A 19 -10.43 -0.94 3.70
CA TYR A 19 -9.84 0.32 3.22
C TYR A 19 -10.85 1.45 2.97
N ARG A 20 -12.17 1.19 3.05
CA ARG A 20 -13.19 2.24 2.91
C ARG A 20 -13.10 3.27 4.05
N ALA A 21 -13.37 4.54 3.74
CA ALA A 21 -13.37 5.61 4.73
C ALA A 21 -14.34 5.32 5.89
N GLY A 22 -13.96 5.73 7.10
CA GLY A 22 -14.76 5.64 8.32
C GLY A 22 -14.21 6.62 9.35
N ALA A 23 -13.98 6.17 10.58
CA ALA A 23 -13.28 6.99 11.59
C ALA A 23 -11.88 7.42 11.15
N LEU A 24 -11.21 6.60 10.32
CA LEU A 24 -10.01 6.97 9.58
C LEU A 24 -10.39 7.25 8.13
N PRO A 25 -9.88 8.34 7.53
CA PRO A 25 -10.08 8.62 6.11
C PRO A 25 -9.35 7.58 5.25
N CYS A 26 -9.80 7.42 3.99
CA CYS A 26 -9.24 6.43 3.07
C CYS A 26 -7.73 6.62 2.88
N LYS A 27 -7.28 7.87 2.67
CA LYS A 27 -5.87 8.27 2.65
C LYS A 27 -5.02 7.65 3.77
N THR A 28 -5.47 7.75 5.03
CA THR A 28 -4.74 7.18 6.17
C THR A 28 -4.73 5.65 6.12
N LYS A 29 -5.84 5.02 5.71
CA LYS A 29 -5.91 3.56 5.62
C LYS A 29 -5.00 3.01 4.51
N GLU A 30 -4.90 3.68 3.38
CA GLU A 30 -4.01 3.28 2.29
C GLU A 30 -2.53 3.38 2.71
N LEU A 31 -2.15 4.41 3.49
CA LEU A 31 -0.82 4.48 4.11
C LEU A 31 -0.55 3.32 5.07
N LEU A 32 -1.55 2.92 5.88
CA LEU A 32 -1.43 1.74 6.75
C LEU A 32 -1.24 0.46 5.93
N GLY A 33 -1.99 0.30 4.85
CA GLY A 33 -1.86 -0.81 3.91
C GLY A 33 -0.48 -0.85 3.24
N LEU A 34 0.04 0.30 2.84
CA LEU A 34 1.38 0.44 2.27
C LEU A 34 2.47 0.00 3.25
N VAL A 35 2.43 0.49 4.49
CA VAL A 35 3.41 0.13 5.52
C VAL A 35 3.34 -1.35 5.84
N ALA A 36 2.12 -1.90 6.01
CA ALA A 36 1.92 -3.33 6.24
C ALA A 36 2.46 -4.19 5.07
N SER A 37 2.22 -3.75 3.84
CA SER A 37 2.71 -4.42 2.62
C SER A 37 4.23 -4.37 2.51
N LEU A 38 4.86 -3.26 2.90
CA LEU A 38 6.32 -3.11 2.89
C LEU A 38 6.99 -4.04 3.90
N VAL A 39 6.51 -4.07 5.15
CA VAL A 39 7.11 -4.94 6.18
C VAL A 39 6.89 -6.43 5.89
N LEU A 40 5.80 -6.76 5.16
CA LEU A 40 5.55 -8.11 4.64
C LEU A 40 6.26 -8.41 3.31
N ARG A 41 6.90 -7.41 2.69
CA ARG A 41 7.69 -7.54 1.45
C ARG A 41 6.88 -8.05 0.24
N CYS A 42 5.61 -7.66 0.14
CA CYS A 42 4.73 -7.99 -0.99
C CYS A 42 4.79 -6.88 -2.05
N ASP A 43 5.54 -7.07 -3.14
CA ASP A 43 5.70 -6.03 -4.17
C ASP A 43 4.37 -5.64 -4.86
N ASP A 44 3.51 -6.60 -5.19
CA ASP A 44 2.21 -6.29 -5.81
C ASP A 44 1.30 -5.51 -4.86
N CYS A 45 1.32 -5.84 -3.57
CA CYS A 45 0.57 -5.13 -2.53
C CYS A 45 1.11 -3.71 -2.34
N ILE A 46 2.44 -3.54 -2.34
CA ILE A 46 3.10 -2.23 -2.29
C ILE A 46 2.67 -1.40 -3.49
N THR A 47 2.76 -1.93 -4.71
CA THR A 47 2.35 -1.22 -5.92
C THR A 47 0.87 -0.83 -5.88
N TYR A 48 -0.01 -1.74 -5.44
CA TYR A 48 -1.44 -1.43 -5.27
C TYR A 48 -1.66 -0.23 -4.33
N HIS A 49 -1.11 -0.27 -3.12
CA HIS A 49 -1.29 0.81 -2.17
C HIS A 49 -0.58 2.11 -2.58
N MET A 50 0.48 2.04 -3.39
CA MET A 50 1.13 3.22 -3.96
C MET A 50 0.22 3.94 -4.95
N VAL A 51 -0.43 3.20 -5.85
CA VAL A 51 -1.42 3.75 -6.78
C VAL A 51 -2.58 4.37 -6.00
N ARG A 52 -3.13 3.64 -5.03
CA ARG A 52 -4.22 4.15 -4.19
C ARG A 52 -3.82 5.38 -3.37
N CYS A 53 -2.62 5.41 -2.79
CA CYS A 53 -2.10 6.59 -2.09
C CYS A 53 -2.02 7.80 -3.03
N HIS A 54 -1.56 7.61 -4.28
CA HIS A 54 -1.51 8.68 -5.27
C HIS A 54 -2.92 9.21 -5.60
N GLU A 55 -3.88 8.30 -5.86
CA GLU A 55 -5.29 8.64 -6.14
C GLU A 55 -5.96 9.37 -4.97
N GLU A 56 -5.63 9.03 -3.73
CA GLU A 56 -6.15 9.67 -2.50
C GLU A 56 -5.38 10.94 -2.11
N GLY A 57 -4.47 11.43 -2.96
CA GLY A 57 -3.75 12.69 -2.74
C GLY A 57 -2.72 12.65 -1.62
N VAL A 58 -2.10 11.49 -1.37
CA VAL A 58 -0.90 11.39 -0.52
C VAL A 58 0.24 12.19 -1.15
N THR A 59 0.84 13.06 -0.36
CA THR A 59 2.00 13.85 -0.76
C THR A 59 3.27 12.99 -0.68
N SER A 60 4.30 13.35 -1.47
CA SER A 60 5.60 12.68 -1.39
C SER A 60 6.21 12.74 0.02
N GLN A 61 5.93 13.79 0.79
CA GLN A 61 6.37 13.96 2.17
C GLN A 61 5.68 12.95 3.10
N GLU A 62 4.34 12.84 3.05
CA GLU A 62 3.60 11.84 3.84
C GLU A 62 4.02 10.41 3.48
N LEU A 63 4.27 10.14 2.20
CA LEU A 63 4.73 8.83 1.74
C LEU A 63 6.13 8.51 2.29
N GLU A 64 7.04 9.48 2.28
CA GLU A 64 8.40 9.33 2.82
C GLU A 64 8.36 8.99 4.31
N GLU A 65 7.59 9.73 5.12
CA GLU A 65 7.46 9.46 6.55
C GLU A 65 6.93 8.03 6.82
N ALA A 66 5.92 7.60 6.06
CA ALA A 66 5.35 6.26 6.19
C ALA A 66 6.34 5.14 5.79
N LEU A 67 7.04 5.30 4.66
CA LEU A 67 8.03 4.34 4.18
C LEU A 67 9.25 4.27 5.10
N SER A 68 9.64 5.39 5.71
CA SER A 68 10.69 5.45 6.73
C SER A 68 10.31 4.65 7.98
N ILE A 69 9.06 4.71 8.45
CA ILE A 69 8.55 3.82 9.51
C ILE A 69 8.65 2.36 9.07
N GLY A 70 8.19 2.03 7.86
CA GLY A 70 8.25 0.66 7.35
C GLY A 70 9.68 0.12 7.21
N LEU A 71 10.65 0.96 6.84
CA LEU A 71 12.06 0.59 6.80
C LEU A 71 12.63 0.32 8.20
N VAL A 72 12.32 1.16 9.19
CA VAL A 72 12.80 0.96 10.57
C VAL A 72 12.20 -0.30 11.18
N VAL A 73 10.90 -0.54 11.00
CA VAL A 73 10.20 -1.71 11.55
C VAL A 73 10.59 -2.99 10.83
N GLY A 74 10.64 -2.96 9.50
CA GLY A 74 10.96 -4.14 8.68
C GLY A 74 12.44 -4.43 8.54
N GLY A 75 13.31 -3.48 8.88
CA GLY A 75 14.76 -3.57 8.74
C GLY A 75 15.25 -3.49 7.29
N SER A 76 16.57 -3.59 7.11
CA SER A 76 17.24 -3.41 5.82
C SER A 76 16.80 -4.39 4.72
N ILE A 77 16.18 -5.51 5.07
CA ILE A 77 15.64 -6.48 4.12
C ILE A 77 14.50 -5.89 3.27
N THR A 78 13.87 -4.80 3.70
CA THR A 78 12.85 -4.08 2.93
C THR A 78 13.44 -3.18 1.84
N ILE A 79 14.75 -2.89 1.85
CA ILE A 79 15.39 -1.94 0.91
C ILE A 79 15.13 -2.27 -0.57
N PRO A 80 15.21 -3.53 -1.05
CA PRO A 80 14.89 -3.83 -2.45
C PRO A 80 13.45 -3.47 -2.83
N HIS A 81 12.50 -3.68 -1.91
CA HIS A 81 11.09 -3.36 -2.09
C HIS A 81 10.87 -1.84 -2.05
N LEU A 82 11.55 -1.14 -1.13
CA LEU A 82 11.53 0.31 -1.02
C LEU A 82 12.07 0.98 -2.30
N ARG A 83 13.15 0.46 -2.88
CA ARG A 83 13.69 0.96 -4.17
C ARG A 83 12.70 0.81 -5.31
N ARG A 84 11.95 -0.31 -5.34
CA ARG A 84 10.88 -0.51 -6.33
C ARG A 84 9.71 0.43 -6.09
N ALA A 85 9.29 0.60 -4.84
CA ALA A 85 8.27 1.56 -4.46
C ALA A 85 8.63 2.96 -4.98
N TRP A 86 9.82 3.49 -4.66
CA TRP A 86 10.22 4.82 -5.14
C TRP A 86 10.19 4.98 -6.66
N ARG A 87 10.52 3.93 -7.41
CA ARG A 87 10.38 3.93 -8.87
C ARG A 87 8.92 4.06 -9.30
N THR A 88 8.04 3.24 -8.74
CA THR A 88 6.59 3.32 -9.00
C THR A 88 6.04 4.69 -8.63
N TRP A 89 6.43 5.29 -7.50
CA TRP A 89 5.97 6.63 -7.13
C TRP A 89 6.39 7.68 -8.15
N HIS A 90 7.64 7.62 -8.60
CA HIS A 90 8.16 8.55 -9.61
C HIS A 90 7.41 8.45 -10.94
N GLU A 91 7.03 7.24 -11.34
CA GLU A 91 6.21 7.01 -12.54
C GLU A 91 4.81 7.60 -12.37
N LEU A 92 4.16 7.40 -11.21
CA LEU A 92 2.83 7.95 -10.91
C LEU A 92 2.80 9.48 -10.90
N GLN A 93 3.84 10.14 -10.37
CA GLN A 93 3.92 11.61 -10.35
C GLN A 93 4.11 12.25 -11.73
N ARG A 94 4.39 11.45 -12.77
CA ARG A 94 4.62 11.91 -14.14
C ARG A 94 3.45 11.58 -15.08
N ALA A 95 2.47 10.83 -14.61
CA ALA A 95 1.23 10.53 -15.31
C ALA A 95 0.22 11.68 -15.12
#